data_AF-A0A2W7BNL2-F1
#
_entry.id   AF-A0A2W7BNL2-F1
#
_cell.length_a   1.000
_cell.length_b   1.000
_cell.length_c   1.000
_cell.angle_alpha   90.00
_cell.angle_beta   90.00
_cell.angle_gamma   90.00
#
_symmetry.space_group_name_H-M   'P 1'
#
loop_
_entity.id
_entity.type
_entity.pdbx_description
1 polymer ?
#
loop_
_entity_poly.entity_id
_entity_poly.type
_entity_poly.pdbx_seq_one_letter_code
_entity_poly.pdbx_strand_id
1 'polypeptide(L)' 'MTTRDLIIQALDEIPESALPAILEYVRDLKAQQSESSVRKEVWDAYLASEREREEVYRRLADS' A
#
# COMPACT_ATOMS: atom_id res chain seq x y z
N MET A 1 -17.28 9.76 -18.34
CA MET A 1 -17.17 8.42 -17.76
C MET A 1 -15.80 8.25 -17.14
N THR A 2 -15.75 7.70 -15.94
CA THR A 2 -14.51 7.36 -15.23
C THR A 2 -14.20 5.86 -15.39
N THR A 3 -12.96 5.45 -15.14
CA THR A 3 -12.58 4.03 -15.12
C THR A 3 -13.43 3.21 -14.14
N ARG A 4 -13.87 3.83 -13.04
CA ARG A 4 -14.77 3.20 -12.07
C ARG A 4 -16.12 2.87 -12.68
N ASP A 5 -16.69 3.80 -13.45
CA ASP A 5 -18.00 3.62 -14.10
C ASP A 5 -17.94 2.49 -15.14
N LEU A 6 -16.83 2.41 -15.89
CA LEU A 6 -16.60 1.35 -16.88
C LEU A 6 -16.47 -0.03 -16.21
N ILE A 7 -15.81 -0.12 -15.05
CA ILE A 7 -15.71 -1.37 -14.29
C ILE A 7 -17.07 -1.83 -13.78
N ILE A 8 -17.90 -0.92 -13.26
CA ILE A 8 -19.24 -1.26 -12.79
C ILE A 8 -20.10 -1.79 -13.94
N GLN A 9 -20.09 -1.10 -15.09
CA GLN A 9 -20.82 -1.55 -16.26
C GLN A 9 -20.35 -2.93 -16.76
N ALA A 10 -19.04 -3.20 -16.74
CA ALA A 10 -18.50 -4.50 -17.12
C ALA A 10 -18.91 -5.63 -16.15
N LEU A 11 -19.13 -5.33 -14.87
CA LEU A 11 -19.60 -6.31 -13.90
C LEU A 11 -21.06 -6.73 -14.15
N ASP A 12 -21.89 -5.82 -14.65
CA ASP A 12 -23.31 -6.11 -14.97
C ASP A 12 -23.46 -7.10 -16.15
N GLU A 13 -22.45 -7.20 -17.02
CA GLU A 13 -22.42 -8.12 -18.15
C GLU A 13 -21.86 -9.52 -17.79
N ILE A 14 -21.32 -9.68 -16.59
CA ILE A 14 -20.67 -10.91 -16.14
C ILE A 14 -21.68 -11.80 -15.40
N PRO A 15 -21.69 -13.12 -15.66
CA PRO A 15 -22.56 -14.03 -14.92
C PRO A 15 -22.19 -14.08 -13.43
N GLU A 16 -23.21 -14.17 -12.56
CA GLU A 16 -23.07 -14.23 -11.10
C GLU A 16 -22.05 -15.31 -10.65
N SER A 17 -21.96 -16.42 -11.39
CA SER A 17 -21.03 -17.51 -11.09
C SER A 17 -19.55 -17.13 -11.20
N ALA A 18 -19.21 -16.08 -11.95
CA ALA A 18 -17.85 -15.59 -12.13
C ALA A 18 -17.49 -14.42 -11.19
N LEU A 19 -18.48 -13.77 -10.58
CA LEU A 19 -18.27 -12.66 -9.64
C LEU A 19 -17.43 -13.01 -8.41
N PRO A 20 -17.49 -14.24 -7.83
CA PRO A 20 -16.64 -14.61 -6.70
C PRO A 20 -15.15 -14.52 -6.99
N ALA A 21 -14.71 -14.93 -8.19
CA ALA A 21 -13.30 -14.86 -8.60
C ALA A 21 -12.81 -13.41 -8.75
N ILE A 22 -13.68 -12.53 -9.24
CA ILE A 22 -13.38 -11.11 -9.37
C ILE A 22 -13.29 -10.45 -7.99
N LEU A 23 -14.19 -10.81 -7.07
CA LEU A 23 -14.18 -10.34 -5.70
C LEU A 23 -12.89 -10.76 -4.96
N GLU A 24 -12.43 -11.99 -5.18
CA GLU A 24 -11.16 -12.49 -4.64
C GLU A 24 -9.98 -11.67 -5.18
N TYR A 25 -9.90 -11.45 -6.49
CA TYR A 25 -8.87 -10.61 -7.10
C TYR A 25 -8.82 -9.20 -6.52
N VAL A 26 -9.98 -8.55 -6.33
CA VAL A 26 -10.05 -7.20 -5.74
C VAL A 26 -9.58 -7.20 -4.29
N ARG A 27 -9.89 -8.25 -3.52
CA ARG A 27 -9.42 -8.41 -2.14
C ARG A 27 -7.90 -8.58 -2.08
N ASP A 28 -7.32 -9.40 -2.94
CA ASP A 28 -5.87 -9.59 -3.03
C ASP A 28 -5.16 -8.30 -3.43
N LEU A 29 -5.70 -7.58 -4.41
CA LEU A 29 -5.13 -6.31 -4.86
C LEU A 29 -5.16 -5.25 -3.75
N LYS A 30 -6.23 -5.23 -2.94
CA LYS A 30 -6.32 -4.38 -1.75
C LYS A 30 -5.32 -4.79 -0.68
N ALA A 31 -5.17 -6.09 -0.43
CA ALA A 31 -4.20 -6.62 0.54
C ALA A 31 -2.76 -6.25 0.16
N GLN A 32 -2.39 -6.38 -1.12
CA GLN A 32 -1.09 -5.99 -1.64
C GLN A 32 -0.81 -4.50 -1.48
N GLN A 33 -1.81 -3.64 -1.75
CA GLN A 33 -1.67 -2.20 -1.52
C GLN A 33 -1.44 -1.88 -0.04
N SER A 34 -2.20 -2.49 0.87
CA SER A 34 -2.00 -2.30 2.31
C SER A 34 -0.66 -2.83 2.81
N GLU A 35 -0.16 -3.96 2.30
CA GLU A 35 1.17 -4.45 2.66
C GLU A 35 2.29 -3.54 2.14
N SER A 36 2.11 -2.95 0.96
CA SER A 36 3.07 -1.99 0.41
C SER A 36 3.12 -0.69 1.22
N SER A 37 1.97 -0.22 1.72
CA SER A 37 1.92 0.98 2.55
C SER A 37 2.57 0.74 3.91
N VAL A 38 2.28 -0.41 4.55
CA VAL A 38 2.92 -0.79 5.82
C VAL A 38 4.42 -0.94 5.67
N ARG A 39 4.91 -1.61 4.60
CA ARG A 39 6.35 -1.74 4.35
C ARG A 39 7.04 -0.39 4.16
N LYS A 40 6.38 0.56 3.49
CA LYS A 40 6.90 1.92 3.30
C LYS A 40 6.99 2.69 4.62
N GLU A 41 5.95 2.63 5.46
CA GLU A 41 5.94 3.29 6.77
C GLU A 41 7.04 2.76 7.68
N VAL A 42 7.25 1.44 7.72
CA VAL A 42 8.33 0.83 8.51
C VAL A 42 9.72 1.26 8.00
N TRP A 43 9.90 1.34 6.67
CA TRP A 43 11.15 1.79 6.07
C TRP A 43 11.43 3.26 6.35
N ASP A 44 10.42 4.13 6.25
CA ASP A 44 10.55 5.56 6.54
C ASP A 44 10.87 5.78 8.03
N ALA A 45 10.28 5.00 8.94
CA ALA A 45 10.59 5.04 10.38
C ALA A 45 12.02 4.59 10.69
N TYR A 46 12.52 3.56 10.00
CA TYR A 46 13.91 3.11 10.13
C TYR A 46 14.90 4.21 9.70
N LEU A 47 14.66 4.84 8.53
CA LEU A 47 15.49 5.94 8.04
C LEU A 47 15.46 7.16 8.98
N ALA A 48 14.31 7.46 9.57
CA ALA A 48 14.19 8.54 10.56
C ALA A 48 15.04 8.26 11.81
N SER A 49 15.00 7.02 12.33
CA SER A 49 15.81 6.61 13.48
C SER A 49 17.31 6.66 13.19
N GLU A 50 17.73 6.29 11.99
CA GLU A 50 19.14 6.34 11.59
C GLU A 50 19.66 7.79 11.56
N ARG A 51 18.89 8.72 10.98
CA ARG A 51 19.23 10.15 10.97
C ARG A 51 19.32 10.75 12.37
N GLU A 52 18.37 10.42 13.24
CA GLU A 52 18.35 10.91 14.62
C GLU A 52 19.59 10.42 15.39
N ARG A 53 20.03 9.17 15.15
CA ARG A 53 21.26 8.63 15.73
C ARG A 53 22.52 9.33 15.18
N GLU A 54 22.60 9.60 13.89
CA GLU A 54 23.71 10.38 13.31
C GLU A 54 23.83 11.78 13.94
N GLU A 55 22.70 12.45 14.18
CA GLU A 55 22.70 13.76 14.85
C GLU A 55 23.18 13.67 16.30
N VAL A 56 22.78 12.63 17.04
CA VAL A 56 23.25 12.38 18.40
C VAL A 56 24.76 12.12 18.42
N TYR A 57 25.27 11.29 17.51
CA TYR A 57 26.71 11.03 17.42
C TYR A 57 27.51 12.27 17.03
N ARG A 58 26.99 13.13 16.15
CA ARG A 58 27.61 14.43 15.85
C ARG A 58 27.71 15.32 17.08
N ARG A 59 26.60 15.48 17.83
CA ARG A 59 26.59 16.30 19.05
C ARG A 59 27.56 15.79 20.12
N LEU A 60 27.70 14.47 20.25
CA LEU A 60 28.65 13.85 21.18
C LEU A 60 30.10 13.99 20.72
N ALA A 61 30.36 14.06 19.42
CA ALA A 61 31.71 14.28 18.89
C ALA A 61 32.16 15.74 18.97
N ASP A 62 31.20 16.69 18.98
CA ASP A 62 31.44 18.13 19.12
C ASP A 62 31.41 18.63 20.59
N SER A 63 31.23 17.74 21.58
CA SER A 63 31.34 18.00 23.04
C SER A 63 32.67 17.53 23.61
#